data_AF-A0A7Y3PU84-F1
#
_entry.id   AF-A0A7Y3PU84-F1
#
_cell.length_a   1.000
_cell.length_b   1.000
_cell.length_c   1.000
_cell.angle_alpha   90.00
_cell.angle_beta   90.00
_cell.angle_gamma   90.00
#
_symmetry.space_group_name_H-M   'P 1'
#
loop_
_entity.id
_entity.type
_entity.pdbx_description
1 polymer ?
#
loop_
_entity_poly.entity_id
_entity_poly.type
_entity_poly.pdbx_seq_one_letter_code
_entity_poly.pdbx_strand_id
1 'polypeptide(L)'
;MADEWLSREHGEFRLGLARFLDPDAGLSEVRAQAGGHEDVVRGLGLVLDVEGGLASILHAEDEADSGDLADREWMPEADVAEALRALPARQRLAARKDPAIAACVSGELLVRALELLDDLVREEKRLGAGEAFPAPYARRFADLARDYARARRFALAEPPALTLPAALNLAAVFARTFEHDLGEARRPRDDAHALTDTLDAAARARDPERVRAYDLVARPLADSLVRDAGRRLHLPTTDGLVAALLDGTLDDFTDADLTGVNPNDPGLNGIQWSETGTRWPPGTDIEALRNRSEEVSPYARVYVLGRRPQGNARASTGVGV
;
A
#
# COMPACT_ATOMS: atom_id res chain seq x y z
N MET A 1 12.31 58.63 -37.39
CA MET A 1 13.48 57.86 -36.90
C MET A 1 13.18 57.03 -35.65
N ALA A 2 12.77 57.61 -34.50
CA ALA A 2 12.45 56.79 -33.32
C ALA A 2 11.22 55.86 -33.52
N ASP A 3 10.17 56.36 -34.19
CA ASP A 3 8.97 55.56 -34.46
C ASP A 3 9.20 54.42 -35.45
N GLU A 4 10.06 54.61 -36.46
CA GLU A 4 10.40 53.57 -37.43
C GLU A 4 11.21 52.44 -36.79
N TRP A 5 12.09 52.79 -35.85
CA TRP A 5 12.84 51.81 -35.08
C TRP A 5 11.92 51.00 -34.17
N LEU A 6 11.04 51.66 -33.40
CA LEU A 6 10.06 51.01 -32.53
C LEU A 6 9.11 50.09 -33.30
N SER A 7 8.65 50.51 -34.47
CA SER A 7 7.75 49.71 -35.29
C SER A 7 8.45 48.48 -35.88
N ARG A 8 9.76 48.55 -36.15
CA ARG A 8 10.56 47.43 -36.63
C ARG A 8 10.86 46.42 -35.52
N GLU A 9 11.31 46.88 -34.36
CA GLU A 9 11.57 46.01 -33.20
C GLU A 9 10.28 45.30 -32.72
N HIS A 10 9.15 46.00 -32.75
CA HIS A 10 7.85 45.40 -32.45
C HIS A 10 7.44 44.32 -33.48
N GLY A 11 7.78 44.52 -34.76
CA GLY A 11 7.57 43.53 -35.82
C GLY A 11 8.42 42.27 -35.61
N GLU A 12 9.71 42.43 -35.32
CA GLU A 12 10.62 41.32 -35.06
C GLU A 12 10.24 40.54 -33.79
N PHE A 13 9.83 41.24 -32.73
CA PHE A 13 9.32 40.61 -31.51
C PHE A 13 8.06 39.79 -31.78
N ARG A 14 7.09 40.30 -32.55
CA ARG A 14 5.86 39.56 -32.89
C ARG A 14 6.15 38.34 -33.77
N LEU A 15 7.07 38.45 -34.72
CA LEU A 15 7.51 37.33 -35.54
C LEU A 15 8.25 36.26 -34.73
N GLY A 16 9.06 36.68 -33.76
CA GLY A 16 9.69 35.79 -32.79
C GLY A 16 8.65 35.07 -31.93
N LEU A 17 7.69 35.80 -31.37
CA LEU A 17 6.63 35.26 -30.52
C LEU A 17 5.77 34.23 -31.27
N ALA A 18 5.39 34.52 -32.52
CA ALA A 18 4.61 33.62 -33.36
C ALA A 18 5.35 32.33 -33.75
N ARG A 19 6.69 32.32 -33.65
CA ARG A 19 7.51 31.13 -33.92
C ARG A 19 7.65 30.21 -32.71
N PHE A 20 7.45 30.75 -31.50
CA PHE A 20 7.55 30.00 -30.24
C PHE A 20 6.18 29.64 -29.64
N LEU A 21 5.17 30.46 -29.89
CA LEU A 21 3.79 30.17 -29.56
C LEU A 21 3.16 29.60 -30.83
N ASP A 22 3.06 28.27 -30.89
CA ASP A 22 2.18 27.58 -31.83
C ASP A 22 0.79 27.50 -31.16
N PRO A 23 -0.09 28.48 -31.41
CA PRO A 23 -1.40 28.52 -30.77
C PRO A 23 -2.26 27.32 -31.18
N ASP A 24 -1.98 26.70 -32.33
CA ASP A 24 -2.71 25.52 -32.80
C ASP A 24 -2.23 24.26 -32.07
N ALA A 25 -0.93 24.13 -31.78
CA ALA A 25 -0.41 23.09 -30.89
C ALA A 25 -0.93 23.27 -29.46
N GLY A 26 -0.95 24.50 -28.94
CA GLY A 26 -1.51 24.81 -27.62
C GLY A 26 -3.02 24.55 -27.54
N LEU A 27 -3.79 24.94 -28.56
CA LEU A 27 -5.23 24.65 -28.63
C LEU A 27 -5.52 23.16 -28.86
N SER A 28 -4.63 22.44 -29.55
CA SER A 28 -4.67 20.98 -29.70
C SER A 28 -4.44 20.28 -28.36
N GLU A 29 -3.45 20.72 -27.58
CA GLU A 29 -3.17 20.21 -26.24
C GLU A 29 -4.32 20.50 -25.26
N VAL A 30 -4.87 21.72 -25.30
CA VAL A 30 -6.04 22.10 -24.52
C VAL A 30 -7.28 21.31 -24.95
N ARG A 31 -7.48 21.02 -26.25
CA ARG A 31 -8.58 20.16 -26.72
C ARG A 31 -8.38 18.70 -26.34
N ALA A 32 -7.15 18.20 -26.34
CA ALA A 32 -6.81 16.86 -25.87
C ALA A 32 -7.07 16.71 -24.36
N GLN A 33 -6.81 17.76 -23.57
CA GLN A 33 -7.20 17.82 -22.15
C GLN A 33 -8.70 18.06 -21.94
N ALA A 34 -9.35 18.86 -22.80
CA ALA A 34 -10.79 19.15 -22.70
C ALA A 34 -11.68 17.99 -23.15
N GLY A 35 -11.16 17.01 -23.90
CA GLY A 35 -11.81 15.71 -24.11
C GLY A 35 -12.09 14.96 -22.80
N GLY A 36 -11.36 15.31 -21.73
CA GLY A 36 -11.61 14.81 -20.38
C GLY A 36 -12.79 15.48 -19.67
N HIS A 37 -13.46 16.52 -20.21
CA HIS A 37 -14.58 17.13 -19.50
C HIS A 37 -15.79 16.19 -19.43
N GLU A 38 -16.12 15.46 -20.50
CA GLU A 38 -17.18 14.46 -20.47
C GLU A 38 -16.83 13.27 -19.58
N ASP A 39 -15.55 12.85 -19.55
CA ASP A 39 -15.10 11.77 -18.68
C ASP A 39 -15.02 12.21 -17.20
N VAL A 40 -14.69 13.47 -16.92
CA VAL A 40 -14.77 14.08 -15.59
C VAL A 40 -16.22 14.28 -15.16
N VAL A 41 -17.14 14.68 -16.04
CA VAL A 41 -18.57 14.79 -15.75
C VAL A 41 -19.20 13.41 -15.54
N ARG A 42 -18.78 12.39 -16.32
CA ARG A 42 -19.20 11.00 -16.14
C ARG A 42 -18.63 10.39 -14.86
N GLY A 43 -17.36 10.65 -14.56
CA GLY A 43 -16.72 10.27 -13.30
C GLY A 43 -17.35 10.97 -12.10
N LEU A 44 -17.67 12.26 -12.21
CA LEU A 44 -18.42 12.99 -11.19
C LEU A 44 -19.84 12.45 -11.03
N GLY A 45 -20.50 12.01 -12.10
CA GLY A 45 -21.80 11.34 -12.03
C GLY A 45 -21.76 9.98 -11.32
N LEU A 46 -20.62 9.28 -11.39
CA LEU A 46 -20.37 8.03 -10.66
C LEU A 46 -19.98 8.27 -9.20
N VAL A 47 -19.18 9.31 -8.92
CA VAL A 47 -18.74 9.71 -7.57
C VAL A 47 -19.85 10.43 -6.79
N LEU A 48 -20.74 11.13 -7.49
CA LEU A 48 -21.93 11.79 -6.97
C LEU A 48 -23.19 10.97 -7.29
N ASP A 49 -23.11 9.64 -7.19
CA ASP A 49 -24.32 8.84 -6.94
C ASP A 49 -24.79 9.12 -5.52
N VAL A 50 -25.28 10.34 -5.32
CA VAL A 50 -25.80 10.83 -4.04
C VAL A 50 -26.98 9.95 -3.62
N GLU A 51 -27.75 9.39 -4.55
CA GLU A 51 -28.87 8.51 -4.24
C GLU A 51 -28.38 7.14 -3.72
N GLY A 52 -27.38 6.52 -4.35
CA GLY A 52 -26.76 5.27 -3.88
C GLY A 52 -25.98 5.44 -2.57
N GLY A 53 -25.23 6.53 -2.43
CA GLY A 53 -24.53 6.89 -1.21
C GLY A 53 -25.49 7.14 -0.04
N LEU A 54 -26.55 7.92 -0.26
CA LEU A 54 -27.56 8.21 0.77
C LEU A 54 -28.38 6.96 1.13
N ALA A 55 -28.71 6.09 0.17
CA ALA A 55 -29.36 4.81 0.43
C ALA A 55 -28.48 3.88 1.29
N SER A 56 -27.15 3.88 1.09
CA SER A 56 -26.22 3.10 1.92
C SER A 56 -26.13 3.61 3.36
N ILE A 57 -26.18 4.94 3.56
CA ILE A 57 -26.12 5.56 4.89
C ILE A 57 -27.43 5.33 5.63
N LEU A 58 -28.57 5.51 4.96
CA LEU A 58 -29.90 5.29 5.55
C LEU A 58 -30.14 3.82 5.92
N HIS A 59 -29.62 2.86 5.16
CA HIS A 59 -29.71 1.44 5.52
C HIS A 59 -28.71 1.01 6.61
N ALA A 60 -27.59 1.70 6.77
CA ALA A 60 -26.64 1.42 7.85
C ALA A 60 -27.18 1.82 9.24
N GLU A 61 -28.08 2.80 9.31
CA GLU A 61 -28.71 3.23 10.56
C GLU A 61 -29.83 2.28 11.02
N ASP A 62 -30.56 1.64 10.10
CA ASP A 62 -31.62 0.68 10.43
C ASP A 62 -31.10 -0.66 10.99
N GLU A 63 -29.86 -1.06 10.69
CA GLU A 63 -29.25 -2.27 11.28
C GLU A 63 -28.49 -2.01 12.60
N ALA A 64 -28.28 -0.74 12.99
CA ALA A 64 -27.46 -0.39 14.15
C ALA A 64 -28.23 -0.33 15.49
N ASP A 65 -29.57 -0.42 15.49
CA ASP A 65 -30.37 -0.08 16.69
C ASP A 65 -31.07 -1.25 17.40
N SER A 66 -30.53 -2.48 17.37
CA SER A 66 -31.10 -3.55 18.21
C SER A 66 -30.10 -4.65 18.61
N GLY A 67 -29.09 -4.28 19.39
CA GLY A 67 -28.18 -5.26 19.97
C GLY A 67 -27.33 -4.75 21.11
N ASP A 68 -27.96 -4.45 22.25
CA ASP A 68 -27.42 -4.59 23.61
C ASP A 68 -25.87 -4.52 23.73
N LEU A 69 -25.30 -3.32 23.52
CA LEU A 69 -23.85 -3.06 23.58
C LEU A 69 -23.36 -2.67 24.98
N ALA A 70 -24.17 -2.84 26.02
CA ALA A 70 -23.86 -2.31 27.35
C ALA A 70 -22.80 -3.11 28.15
N ASP A 71 -22.30 -4.25 27.65
CA ASP A 71 -21.38 -5.10 28.42
C ASP A 71 -20.23 -5.73 27.59
N ARG A 72 -19.79 -5.08 26.50
CA ARG A 72 -18.53 -5.47 25.83
C ARG A 72 -17.34 -4.93 26.62
N GLU A 73 -16.97 -5.72 27.62
CA GLU A 73 -15.70 -5.67 28.35
C GLU A 73 -14.56 -5.36 27.36
N TRP A 74 -13.90 -4.21 27.52
CA TRP A 74 -12.76 -3.79 26.69
C TRP A 74 -11.65 -4.83 26.78
N MET A 75 -11.61 -5.76 25.83
CA MET A 75 -10.48 -6.67 25.69
C MET A 75 -9.28 -5.86 25.18
N PRO A 76 -8.12 -5.94 25.85
CA PRO A 76 -6.94 -5.24 25.41
C PRO A 76 -6.54 -5.70 24.00
N GLU A 77 -5.92 -4.80 23.24
CA GLU A 77 -5.35 -4.94 21.89
C GLU A 77 -4.50 -6.22 21.66
N ALA A 78 -4.13 -6.91 22.76
CA ALA A 78 -3.46 -8.20 22.78
C ALA A 78 -4.28 -9.39 22.22
N ASP A 79 -5.61 -9.29 22.07
CA ASP A 79 -6.44 -10.46 21.72
C ASP A 79 -6.36 -10.84 20.22
N VAL A 80 -6.31 -9.88 19.29
CA VAL A 80 -6.32 -10.24 17.84
C VAL A 80 -5.02 -10.90 17.40
N ALA A 81 -3.86 -10.46 17.91
CA ALA A 81 -2.59 -11.11 17.60
C ALA A 81 -2.56 -12.54 18.16
N GLU A 82 -3.06 -12.77 19.37
CA GLU A 82 -3.17 -14.11 19.93
C GLU A 82 -4.16 -14.99 19.14
N ALA A 83 -5.33 -14.45 18.81
CA ALA A 83 -6.33 -15.12 17.98
C ALA A 83 -5.76 -15.53 16.61
N LEU A 84 -5.00 -14.63 15.96
CA LEU A 84 -4.30 -14.94 14.72
C LEU A 84 -3.29 -16.07 14.91
N ARG A 85 -2.44 -16.05 15.96
CA ARG A 85 -1.47 -17.14 16.21
C ARG A 85 -2.17 -18.48 16.49
N ALA A 86 -3.32 -18.44 17.15
CA ALA A 86 -4.13 -19.61 17.46
C ALA A 86 -4.78 -20.24 16.22
N LEU A 87 -4.86 -19.51 15.09
CA LEU A 87 -5.35 -20.08 13.83
C LEU A 87 -4.48 -21.27 13.39
N PRO A 88 -5.09 -22.36 12.88
CA PRO A 88 -4.35 -23.48 12.30
C PRO A 88 -3.34 -23.02 11.26
N ALA A 89 -2.15 -23.62 11.25
CA ALA A 89 -1.06 -23.21 10.37
C ALA A 89 -1.48 -23.17 8.88
N ARG A 90 -2.31 -24.11 8.44
CA ARG A 90 -2.87 -24.14 7.08
C ARG A 90 -3.75 -22.93 6.78
N GLN A 91 -4.59 -22.50 7.73
CA GLN A 91 -5.45 -21.33 7.57
C GLN A 91 -4.62 -20.06 7.52
N ARG A 92 -3.59 -19.93 8.36
CA ARG A 92 -2.63 -18.82 8.29
C ARG A 92 -1.89 -18.76 6.96
N LEU A 93 -1.41 -19.91 6.46
CA LEU A 93 -0.77 -20.00 5.14
C LEU A 93 -1.72 -19.64 4.00
N ALA A 94 -3.00 -20.02 4.09
CA ALA A 94 -4.02 -19.63 3.12
C ALA A 94 -4.29 -18.13 3.17
N ALA A 95 -4.46 -17.56 4.38
CA ALA A 95 -4.66 -16.13 4.59
C ALA A 95 -3.50 -15.28 4.05
N ARG A 96 -2.25 -15.71 4.24
CA ARG A 96 -1.06 -15.03 3.67
C ARG A 96 -1.08 -14.96 2.14
N LYS A 97 -1.74 -15.91 1.49
CA LYS A 97 -1.88 -15.97 0.03
C LYS A 97 -3.17 -15.31 -0.46
N ASP A 98 -4.06 -14.91 0.44
CA ASP A 98 -5.35 -14.30 0.07
C ASP A 98 -5.13 -12.84 -0.34
N PRO A 99 -5.41 -12.47 -1.60
CA PRO A 99 -5.29 -11.09 -2.06
C PRO A 99 -6.11 -10.10 -1.24
N ALA A 100 -7.21 -10.51 -0.61
CA ALA A 100 -8.00 -9.64 0.24
C ALA A 100 -7.25 -9.23 1.52
N ILE A 101 -6.44 -10.14 2.09
CA ILE A 101 -5.59 -9.84 3.25
C ILE A 101 -4.44 -8.91 2.84
N ALA A 102 -3.86 -9.13 1.65
CA ALA A 102 -2.86 -8.22 1.11
C ALA A 102 -3.44 -6.81 0.86
N ALA A 103 -4.61 -6.72 0.23
CA ALA A 103 -5.30 -5.45 -0.01
C ALA A 103 -5.65 -4.72 1.29
N CYS A 104 -6.06 -5.45 2.34
CA CYS A 104 -6.29 -4.89 3.67
C CYS A 104 -5.04 -4.21 4.24
N VAL A 105 -3.88 -4.89 4.19
CA VAL A 105 -2.61 -4.33 4.69
C VAL A 105 -2.16 -3.14 3.83
N SER A 106 -2.21 -3.28 2.50
CA SER A 106 -1.84 -2.22 1.56
C SER A 106 -2.73 -0.98 1.71
N GLY A 107 -4.03 -1.14 1.96
CA GLY A 107 -4.98 -0.05 2.16
C GLY A 107 -4.68 0.75 3.44
N GLU A 108 -4.39 0.07 4.54
CA GLU A 108 -3.99 0.73 5.79
C GLU A 108 -2.67 1.49 5.64
N LEU A 109 -1.66 0.88 5.00
CA LEU A 109 -0.38 1.56 4.75
C LEU A 109 -0.58 2.81 3.88
N LEU A 110 -1.48 2.75 2.90
CA LEU A 110 -1.86 3.91 2.10
C LEU A 110 -2.49 5.01 2.96
N VAL A 111 -3.47 4.69 3.82
CA VAL A 111 -4.08 5.66 4.74
C VAL A 111 -3.01 6.32 5.62
N ARG A 112 -2.14 5.54 6.25
CA ARG A 112 -1.04 6.07 7.07
C ARG A 112 -0.09 6.97 6.29
N ALA A 113 0.17 6.66 5.02
CA ALA A 113 0.98 7.52 4.14
C ALA A 113 0.30 8.85 3.82
N LEU A 114 -1.01 8.81 3.55
CA LEU A 114 -1.81 10.01 3.26
C LEU A 114 -1.90 10.92 4.50
N GLU A 115 -2.09 10.34 5.68
CA GLU A 115 -2.09 11.07 6.96
C GLU A 115 -0.73 11.72 7.23
N LEU A 116 0.36 10.96 7.07
CA LEU A 116 1.71 11.50 7.22
C LEU A 116 1.96 12.65 6.24
N LEU A 117 1.52 12.49 4.99
CA LEU A 117 1.63 13.54 3.99
C LEU A 117 0.86 14.80 4.39
N ASP A 118 -0.40 14.66 4.84
CA ASP A 118 -1.18 15.81 5.27
C ASP A 118 -0.54 16.54 6.46
N ASP A 119 -0.02 15.79 7.42
CA ASP A 119 0.72 16.36 8.55
C ASP A 119 1.97 17.14 8.09
N LEU A 120 2.74 16.58 7.16
CA LEU A 120 3.93 17.24 6.60
C LEU A 120 3.57 18.53 5.87
N VAL A 121 2.43 18.56 5.17
CA VAL A 121 1.96 19.73 4.42
C VAL A 121 1.51 20.83 5.36
N ARG A 122 0.83 20.48 6.46
CA ARG A 122 0.48 21.43 7.53
C ARG A 122 1.74 22.00 8.17
N GLU A 123 2.73 21.14 8.42
CA GLU A 123 3.97 21.53 9.08
C GLU A 123 4.87 22.39 8.18
N GLU A 124 4.99 22.08 6.89
CA GLU A 124 5.72 22.91 5.92
C GLU A 124 5.09 24.30 5.80
N LYS A 125 3.75 24.41 5.79
CA LYS A 125 3.05 25.69 5.83
C LYS A 125 3.33 26.48 7.12
N ARG A 126 3.57 25.79 8.24
CA ARG A 126 3.86 26.39 9.55
C ARG A 126 5.29 26.88 9.67
N LEU A 127 6.26 26.10 9.18
CA LEU A 127 7.69 26.34 9.32
C LEU A 127 8.27 27.19 8.16
N GLY A 128 7.63 27.15 6.98
CA GLY A 128 8.16 27.73 5.76
C GLY A 128 9.05 26.73 4.98
N ALA A 129 9.24 27.01 3.69
CA ALA A 129 9.99 26.12 2.80
C ALA A 129 11.49 26.06 3.17
N GLY A 130 12.01 24.84 3.32
CA GLY A 130 13.46 24.60 3.50
C GLY A 130 13.91 24.32 4.94
N GLU A 131 13.02 24.37 5.92
CA GLU A 131 13.33 23.85 7.26
C GLU A 131 13.27 22.32 7.30
N ALA A 132 14.16 21.72 8.08
CA ALA A 132 14.13 20.27 8.28
C ALA A 132 12.89 19.88 9.09
N PHE A 133 12.18 18.84 8.63
CA PHE A 133 11.01 18.34 9.36
C PHE A 133 11.40 17.86 10.77
N PRO A 134 10.54 18.06 11.78
CA PRO A 134 10.77 17.58 13.12
C PRO A 134 11.04 16.07 13.20
N ALA A 135 11.91 15.66 14.13
CA ALA A 135 12.29 14.26 14.34
C ALA A 135 11.11 13.26 14.51
N PRO A 136 9.97 13.61 15.11
CA PRO A 136 8.81 12.71 15.17
C PRO A 136 8.29 12.25 13.80
N TYR A 137 8.31 13.12 12.78
CA TYR A 137 7.87 12.75 11.43
C TYR A 137 8.86 11.83 10.73
N ALA A 138 10.16 12.07 10.91
CA ALA A 138 11.20 11.19 10.39
C ALA A 138 11.06 9.76 10.95
N ARG A 139 10.72 9.63 12.25
CA ARG A 139 10.42 8.32 12.87
C ARG A 139 9.19 7.67 12.24
N ARG A 140 8.06 8.38 12.17
CA ARG A 140 6.83 7.86 11.54
C ARG A 140 7.06 7.41 10.10
N PHE A 141 7.82 8.17 9.32
CA PHE A 141 8.17 7.78 7.96
C PHE A 141 9.04 6.52 7.92
N ALA A 142 10.05 6.43 8.78
CA ALA A 142 10.90 5.25 8.87
C ALA A 142 10.12 4.00 9.33
N ASP A 143 9.16 4.18 10.25
CA ASP A 143 8.27 3.11 10.71
C ASP A 143 7.36 2.65 9.58
N LEU A 144 6.73 3.56 8.85
CA LEU A 144 5.90 3.25 7.69
C LEU A 144 6.68 2.55 6.56
N ALA A 145 7.89 3.01 6.27
CA ALA A 145 8.78 2.35 5.32
C ALA A 145 9.17 0.94 5.78
N ARG A 146 9.39 0.74 7.08
CA ARG A 146 9.67 -0.57 7.67
C ARG A 146 8.46 -1.50 7.60
N ASP A 147 7.28 -1.00 7.91
CA ASP A 147 6.02 -1.74 7.84
C ASP A 147 5.72 -2.18 6.40
N TYR A 148 5.96 -1.31 5.42
CA TYR A 148 5.86 -1.68 4.01
C TYR A 148 6.91 -2.72 3.59
N ALA A 149 8.16 -2.53 4.00
CA ALA A 149 9.24 -3.49 3.75
C ALA A 149 8.89 -4.88 4.31
N ARG A 150 8.27 -4.94 5.50
CA ARG A 150 7.73 -6.17 6.10
C ARG A 150 6.59 -6.73 5.27
N ALA A 151 5.55 -5.94 5.01
CA ALA A 151 4.36 -6.36 4.27
C ALA A 151 4.69 -6.95 2.89
N ARG A 152 5.69 -6.38 2.20
CA ARG A 152 6.10 -6.83 0.86
C ARG A 152 7.34 -7.72 0.85
N ARG A 153 7.95 -7.96 2.02
CA ARG A 153 9.24 -8.67 2.19
C ARG A 153 10.33 -8.16 1.26
N PHE A 154 10.34 -6.86 0.98
CA PHE A 154 11.42 -6.18 0.28
C PHE A 154 12.27 -5.45 1.32
N ALA A 155 13.55 -5.78 1.39
CA ALA A 155 14.49 -4.94 2.09
C ALA A 155 14.59 -3.60 1.34
N LEU A 156 14.04 -2.52 1.90
CA LEU A 156 14.44 -1.18 1.52
C LEU A 156 15.85 -0.96 2.08
N ALA A 157 16.81 -0.63 1.21
CA ALA A 157 18.22 -0.46 1.54
C ALA A 157 18.50 0.86 2.27
N GLU A 158 17.78 1.10 3.37
CA GLU A 158 17.63 2.36 4.13
C GLU A 158 16.46 3.24 3.66
N PRO A 159 15.63 3.76 4.59
CA PRO A 159 14.58 4.71 4.24
C PRO A 159 15.22 6.02 3.76
N PRO A 160 14.80 6.59 2.62
CA PRO A 160 15.35 7.84 2.12
C PRO A 160 15.13 8.97 3.14
N ALA A 161 15.95 10.02 3.07
CA ALA A 161 15.74 11.23 3.86
C ALA A 161 14.31 11.75 3.68
N LEU A 162 13.63 12.04 4.80
CA LEU A 162 12.25 12.49 4.78
C LEU A 162 12.14 13.85 4.08
N THR A 163 11.46 13.87 2.94
CA THR A 163 11.11 15.07 2.20
C THR A 163 9.67 14.94 1.72
N LEU A 164 8.98 16.07 1.48
CA LEU A 164 7.62 16.03 0.93
C LEU A 164 7.53 15.22 -0.39
N PRO A 165 8.47 15.36 -1.36
CA PRO A 165 8.50 14.49 -2.54
C PRO A 165 8.69 13.00 -2.22
N ALA A 166 9.49 12.65 -1.21
CA ALA A 166 9.67 11.25 -0.80
C ALA A 166 8.39 10.67 -0.18
N ALA A 167 7.66 11.45 0.63
CA ALA A 167 6.36 11.05 1.18
C ALA A 167 5.30 10.88 0.08
N LEU A 168 5.22 11.80 -0.88
CA LEU A 168 4.35 11.69 -2.05
C LEU A 168 4.64 10.44 -2.88
N ASN A 169 5.92 10.16 -3.16
CA ASN A 169 6.32 8.96 -3.88
C ASN A 169 5.95 7.68 -3.12
N LEU A 170 6.10 7.67 -1.80
CA LEU A 170 5.70 6.54 -0.97
C LEU A 170 4.18 6.30 -1.04
N ALA A 171 3.37 7.35 -0.92
CA ALA A 171 1.92 7.26 -1.07
C ALA A 171 1.51 6.73 -2.46
N ALA A 172 2.15 7.21 -3.53
CA ALA A 172 1.90 6.73 -4.88
C ALA A 172 2.31 5.25 -5.07
N VAL A 173 3.41 4.80 -4.45
CA VAL A 173 3.80 3.38 -4.42
C VAL A 173 2.74 2.53 -3.71
N PHE A 174 2.21 3.02 -2.58
CA PHE A 174 1.16 2.30 -1.85
C PHE A 174 -0.14 2.25 -2.63
N ALA A 175 -0.54 3.33 -3.31
CA ALA A 175 -1.74 3.34 -4.14
C ALA A 175 -1.67 2.33 -5.28
N ARG A 176 -0.54 2.28 -6.02
CA ARG A 176 -0.32 1.25 -7.06
C ARG A 176 -0.38 -0.17 -6.51
N THR A 177 0.23 -0.38 -5.34
CA THR A 177 0.26 -1.70 -4.69
C THR A 177 -1.15 -2.10 -4.26
N PHE A 178 -1.88 -1.15 -3.68
CA PHE A 178 -3.25 -1.31 -3.25
C PHE A 178 -4.19 -1.63 -4.42
N GLU A 179 -4.11 -0.89 -5.52
CA GLU A 179 -4.87 -1.14 -6.75
C GLU A 179 -4.60 -2.54 -7.30
N HIS A 180 -3.32 -2.95 -7.36
CA HIS A 180 -2.94 -4.28 -7.79
C HIS A 180 -3.58 -5.36 -6.90
N ASP A 181 -3.43 -5.26 -5.58
CA ASP A 181 -3.94 -6.27 -4.64
C ASP A 181 -5.47 -6.32 -4.64
N LEU A 182 -6.14 -5.17 -4.77
CA LEU A 182 -7.59 -5.05 -4.91
C LEU A 182 -8.09 -5.67 -6.22
N GLY A 183 -7.32 -5.47 -7.30
CA GLY A 183 -7.56 -6.08 -8.60
C GLY A 183 -7.45 -7.60 -8.59
N GLU A 184 -6.50 -8.16 -7.84
CA GLU A 184 -6.37 -9.60 -7.59
C GLU A 184 -7.49 -10.13 -6.70
N ALA A 185 -7.96 -9.33 -5.74
CA ALA A 185 -9.12 -9.65 -4.90
C ALA A 185 -10.47 -9.58 -5.66
N ARG A 186 -10.47 -9.23 -6.95
CA ARG A 186 -11.65 -9.10 -7.83
C ARG A 186 -12.71 -8.12 -7.29
N ARG A 187 -12.26 -7.05 -6.65
CA ARG A 187 -13.12 -5.95 -6.17
C ARG A 187 -13.25 -4.86 -7.25
N PRO A 188 -14.25 -3.96 -7.16
CA PRO A 188 -14.41 -2.84 -8.10
C PRO A 188 -13.14 -2.00 -8.18
N ARG A 189 -12.57 -1.84 -9.38
CA ARG A 189 -11.26 -1.19 -9.57
C ARG A 189 -11.34 0.32 -9.70
N ASP A 190 -12.51 0.86 -9.98
CA ASP A 190 -12.66 2.23 -10.47
C ASP A 190 -12.17 3.25 -9.43
N ASP A 191 -12.50 3.05 -8.15
CA ASP A 191 -12.05 3.93 -7.07
C ASP A 191 -10.54 3.81 -6.79
N ALA A 192 -10.00 2.59 -6.84
CA ALA A 192 -8.57 2.35 -6.60
C ALA A 192 -7.69 2.89 -7.75
N HIS A 193 -8.16 2.77 -8.99
CA HIS A 193 -7.48 3.29 -10.18
C HIS A 193 -7.47 4.82 -10.17
N ALA A 194 -8.62 5.46 -9.90
CA ALA A 194 -8.72 6.92 -9.78
C ALA A 194 -7.81 7.47 -8.66
N LEU A 195 -7.70 6.74 -7.54
CA LEU A 195 -6.79 7.05 -6.44
C LEU A 195 -5.32 6.97 -6.87
N THR A 196 -4.92 5.91 -7.57
CA THR A 196 -3.55 5.77 -8.12
C THR A 196 -3.20 6.89 -9.07
N ASP A 197 -4.04 7.15 -10.08
CA ASP A 197 -3.78 8.16 -11.10
C ASP A 197 -3.64 9.55 -10.48
N THR A 198 -4.48 9.86 -9.49
CA THR A 198 -4.42 11.16 -8.82
C THR A 198 -3.20 11.29 -7.93
N LEU A 199 -2.79 10.24 -7.21
CA LEU A 199 -1.57 10.27 -6.41
C LEU A 199 -0.32 10.36 -7.28
N ASP A 200 -0.31 9.69 -8.44
CA ASP A 200 0.77 9.85 -9.43
C ASP A 200 0.79 11.26 -10.01
N ALA A 201 -0.37 11.85 -10.33
CA ALA A 201 -0.47 13.23 -10.78
C ALA A 201 -0.01 14.21 -9.69
N ALA A 202 -0.41 14.02 -8.44
CA ALA A 202 -0.03 14.84 -7.29
C ALA A 202 1.48 14.73 -7.00
N ALA A 203 2.06 13.53 -7.09
CA ALA A 203 3.50 13.32 -6.94
C ALA A 203 4.29 14.01 -8.07
N ARG A 204 3.81 13.94 -9.32
CA ARG A 204 4.41 14.64 -10.47
C ARG A 204 4.30 16.15 -10.35
N ALA A 205 3.13 16.66 -9.96
CA ALA A 205 2.86 18.09 -9.80
C ALA A 205 3.41 18.68 -8.51
N ARG A 206 3.81 17.83 -7.54
CA ARG A 206 4.14 18.19 -6.16
C ARG A 206 3.02 18.99 -5.49
N ASP A 207 1.78 18.58 -5.72
CA ASP A 207 0.57 19.25 -5.21
C ASP A 207 -0.10 18.41 -4.12
N PRO A 208 0.22 18.67 -2.84
CA PRO A 208 -0.36 17.91 -1.74
C PRO A 208 -1.83 18.23 -1.44
N GLU A 209 -2.37 19.38 -1.89
CA GLU A 209 -3.77 19.73 -1.58
C GLU A 209 -4.74 18.80 -2.30
N ARG A 210 -4.37 18.36 -3.50
CA ARG A 210 -5.11 17.31 -4.24
C ARG A 210 -5.21 15.99 -3.48
N VAL A 211 -4.28 15.72 -2.58
CA VAL A 211 -4.21 14.43 -1.87
C VAL A 211 -5.19 14.36 -0.70
N ARG A 212 -5.56 15.51 -0.09
CA ARG A 212 -6.50 15.55 1.04
C ARG A 212 -7.87 15.01 0.72
N ALA A 213 -8.37 15.25 -0.49
CA ALA A 213 -9.68 14.77 -0.92
C ALA A 213 -9.77 13.24 -0.91
N TYR A 214 -8.63 12.54 -1.00
CA TYR A 214 -8.58 11.09 -1.08
C TYR A 214 -8.42 10.37 0.26
N ASP A 215 -8.08 11.07 1.35
CA ASP A 215 -8.21 10.49 2.70
C ASP A 215 -9.67 10.04 2.96
N LEU A 216 -10.62 10.82 2.43
CA LEU A 216 -12.05 10.54 2.51
C LEU A 216 -12.48 9.31 1.70
N VAL A 217 -11.69 8.86 0.72
CA VAL A 217 -11.98 7.68 -0.11
C VAL A 217 -11.17 6.47 0.37
N ALA A 218 -9.89 6.67 0.65
CA ALA A 218 -8.97 5.62 1.07
C ALA A 218 -9.37 5.03 2.43
N ARG A 219 -9.77 5.86 3.41
CA ARG A 219 -10.10 5.39 4.76
C ARG A 219 -11.34 4.49 4.78
N PRO A 220 -12.52 4.86 4.23
CA PRO A 220 -13.68 3.97 4.22
C PRO A 220 -13.42 2.65 3.47
N LEU A 221 -12.63 2.71 2.39
CA LEU A 221 -12.27 1.52 1.64
C LEU A 221 -11.33 0.60 2.43
N ALA A 222 -10.31 1.16 3.09
CA ALA A 222 -9.44 0.42 4.00
C ALA A 222 -10.25 -0.22 5.13
N ASP A 223 -11.12 0.53 5.80
CA ASP A 223 -11.99 0.02 6.88
C ASP A 223 -12.91 -1.12 6.42
N SER A 224 -13.42 -1.02 5.19
CA SER A 224 -14.21 -2.09 4.57
C SER A 224 -13.39 -3.37 4.33
N LEU A 225 -12.13 -3.22 3.91
CA LEU A 225 -11.21 -4.34 3.72
C LEU A 225 -10.76 -4.97 5.04
N VAL A 226 -10.52 -4.18 6.10
CA VAL A 226 -10.23 -4.70 7.44
C VAL A 226 -11.41 -5.54 7.93
N ARG A 227 -12.64 -5.06 7.77
CA ARG A 227 -13.85 -5.85 8.10
C ARG A 227 -13.97 -7.13 7.28
N ASP A 228 -13.65 -7.10 5.99
CA ASP A 228 -13.65 -8.30 5.16
C ASP A 228 -12.58 -9.31 5.57
N ALA A 229 -11.38 -8.83 5.88
CA ALA A 229 -10.28 -9.64 6.40
C ALA A 229 -10.67 -10.30 7.72
N GLY A 230 -11.23 -9.55 8.68
CA GLY A 230 -11.72 -10.08 9.95
C GLY A 230 -12.75 -11.21 9.76
N ARG A 231 -13.74 -11.02 8.87
CA ARG A 231 -14.74 -12.05 8.56
C ARG A 231 -14.12 -13.31 7.96
N ARG A 232 -13.19 -13.18 7.01
CA ARG A 232 -12.48 -14.31 6.37
C ARG A 232 -11.63 -15.10 7.35
N LEU A 233 -11.07 -14.40 8.34
CA LEU A 233 -10.25 -14.99 9.39
C LEU A 233 -11.09 -15.50 10.57
N HIS A 234 -12.41 -15.32 10.54
CA HIS A 234 -13.33 -15.66 11.61
C HIS A 234 -12.94 -15.02 12.96
N LEU A 235 -12.46 -13.78 12.91
CA LEU A 235 -12.06 -13.05 14.11
C LEU A 235 -13.26 -12.36 14.77
N PRO A 236 -13.31 -12.30 16.11
CA PRO A 236 -14.41 -11.68 16.85
C PRO A 236 -14.39 -10.15 16.76
N THR A 237 -13.21 -9.57 16.56
CA THR A 237 -13.00 -8.13 16.34
C THR A 237 -11.95 -7.90 15.26
N THR A 238 -12.01 -6.72 14.66
CA THR A 238 -11.07 -6.21 13.67
C THR A 238 -10.10 -5.19 14.25
N ASP A 239 -10.32 -4.77 15.49
CA ASP A 239 -9.49 -3.78 16.16
C ASP A 239 -8.08 -4.34 16.40
N GLY A 240 -7.06 -3.63 15.93
CA GLY A 240 -5.67 -4.12 15.99
C GLY A 240 -5.33 -5.20 14.95
N LEU A 241 -6.26 -5.62 14.08
CA LEU A 241 -5.99 -6.63 13.05
C LEU A 241 -4.81 -6.24 12.16
N VAL A 242 -4.79 -5.04 11.59
CA VAL A 242 -3.71 -4.66 10.68
C VAL A 242 -2.38 -4.52 11.40
N ALA A 243 -2.37 -4.02 12.64
CA ALA A 243 -1.16 -3.98 13.46
C ALA A 243 -0.61 -5.40 13.66
N ALA A 244 -1.46 -6.36 14.04
CA ALA A 244 -1.06 -7.75 14.20
C ALA A 244 -0.57 -8.38 12.87
N LEU A 245 -1.20 -8.05 11.73
CA LEU A 245 -0.74 -8.49 10.41
C LEU A 245 0.65 -7.91 10.06
N LEU A 246 0.87 -6.62 10.30
CA LEU A 246 2.14 -5.91 10.04
C LEU A 246 3.28 -6.36 10.96
N ASP A 247 2.96 -6.77 12.19
CA ASP A 247 3.90 -7.40 13.13
C ASP A 247 4.31 -8.81 12.70
N GLY A 248 3.73 -9.32 11.61
CA GLY A 248 4.08 -10.63 11.06
C GLY A 248 3.45 -11.77 11.85
N THR A 249 2.32 -11.54 12.53
CA THR A 249 1.64 -12.61 13.29
C THR A 249 1.22 -13.78 12.41
N LEU A 250 0.85 -13.51 11.15
CA LEU A 250 0.63 -14.56 10.16
C LEU A 250 1.91 -15.28 9.73
N ASP A 251 3.06 -14.63 9.85
CA ASP A 251 4.37 -15.16 9.49
C ASP A 251 5.05 -15.93 10.62
N ASP A 252 4.51 -15.91 11.83
CA ASP A 252 5.10 -16.53 13.01
C ASP A 252 4.75 -18.02 13.14
N PHE A 253 5.58 -18.91 12.61
CA PHE A 253 5.38 -20.36 12.69
C PHE A 253 6.37 -21.02 13.67
N THR A 254 6.94 -20.29 14.63
CA THR A 254 7.97 -20.81 15.53
C THR A 254 7.53 -22.04 16.32
N ASP A 255 6.24 -22.17 16.62
CA ASP A 255 5.65 -23.30 17.37
C ASP A 255 4.55 -24.04 16.59
N ALA A 256 4.52 -23.85 15.26
CA ALA A 256 3.46 -24.37 14.41
C ALA A 256 3.73 -25.81 13.93
N ASP A 257 2.63 -26.55 13.75
CA ASP A 257 2.67 -27.83 13.04
C ASP A 257 2.51 -27.65 11.53
N LEU A 258 3.60 -27.89 10.79
CA LEU A 258 3.69 -27.83 9.33
C LEU A 258 3.82 -29.23 8.70
N THR A 259 3.56 -30.32 9.42
CA THR A 259 3.71 -31.70 8.92
C THR A 259 2.92 -31.99 7.65
N GLY A 260 1.84 -31.25 7.41
CA GLY A 260 1.00 -31.35 6.22
C GLY A 260 1.27 -30.32 5.13
N VAL A 261 2.43 -29.64 5.15
CA VAL A 261 2.79 -28.54 4.24
C VAL A 261 4.02 -28.92 3.42
N ASN A 262 4.05 -28.60 2.12
CA ASN A 262 5.24 -28.84 1.31
C ASN A 262 6.35 -27.82 1.68
N PRO A 263 7.52 -28.26 2.20
CA PRO A 263 8.60 -27.35 2.62
C PRO A 263 9.25 -26.60 1.46
N ASN A 264 8.93 -26.97 0.22
CA ASN A 264 9.38 -26.28 -1.00
C ASN A 264 8.31 -25.37 -1.61
N ASP A 265 7.15 -25.20 -0.97
CA ASP A 265 6.12 -24.25 -1.43
C ASP A 265 6.69 -22.81 -1.36
N PRO A 266 6.72 -22.06 -2.48
CA PRO A 266 7.20 -20.67 -2.49
C PRO A 266 6.36 -19.75 -1.58
N GLY A 267 5.14 -20.15 -1.21
CA GLY A 267 4.32 -19.49 -0.21
C GLY A 267 4.92 -19.48 1.19
N LEU A 268 5.91 -20.32 1.49
CA LEU A 268 6.60 -20.32 2.78
C LEU A 268 7.68 -19.25 2.90
N ASN A 269 8.05 -18.58 1.80
CA ASN A 269 9.03 -17.49 1.86
C ASN A 269 8.61 -16.46 2.91
N GLY A 270 9.54 -16.06 3.75
CA GLY A 270 9.41 -15.09 4.84
C GLY A 270 8.62 -15.54 6.06
N ILE A 271 8.27 -16.83 6.20
CA ILE A 271 7.83 -17.33 7.52
C ILE A 271 9.00 -17.34 8.49
N GLN A 272 8.71 -17.02 9.75
CA GLN A 272 9.55 -17.31 10.90
C GLN A 272 9.30 -18.75 11.34
N TRP A 273 10.37 -19.50 11.56
CA TRP A 273 10.31 -20.87 12.05
C TRP A 273 11.43 -21.10 13.06
N SER A 274 11.23 -22.05 13.96
CA SER A 274 12.25 -22.45 14.94
C SER A 274 12.63 -23.91 14.74
N GLU A 275 13.89 -24.25 15.02
CA GLU A 275 14.36 -25.63 14.89
C GLU A 275 13.66 -26.58 15.89
N THR A 276 13.27 -26.08 17.07
CA THR A 276 12.73 -26.90 18.16
C THR A 276 11.20 -26.88 18.23
N GLY A 277 10.56 -25.79 17.82
CA GLY A 277 9.11 -25.61 17.92
C GLY A 277 8.35 -25.90 16.62
N THR A 278 8.93 -25.62 15.45
CA THR A 278 8.24 -25.86 14.17
C THR A 278 8.33 -27.33 13.77
N ARG A 279 7.18 -27.98 13.60
CA ARG A 279 7.14 -29.39 13.18
C ARG A 279 7.04 -29.50 11.67
N TRP A 280 8.10 -29.98 11.04
CA TRP A 280 8.15 -30.19 9.59
C TRP A 280 7.68 -31.59 9.18
N PRO A 281 7.28 -31.80 7.91
CA PRO A 281 6.94 -33.13 7.41
C PRO A 281 8.11 -34.11 7.58
N PRO A 282 7.84 -35.42 7.81
CA PRO A 282 8.89 -36.43 7.87
C PRO A 282 9.77 -36.43 6.62
N GLY A 283 11.10 -36.51 6.81
CA GLY A 283 12.08 -36.50 5.71
C GLY A 283 12.44 -35.10 5.20
N THR A 284 11.94 -34.03 5.81
CA THR A 284 12.39 -32.67 5.52
C THR A 284 13.85 -32.49 5.92
N ASP A 285 14.69 -32.05 4.99
CA ASP A 285 16.09 -31.70 5.24
C ASP A 285 16.16 -30.33 5.95
N ILE A 286 16.29 -30.37 7.27
CA ILE A 286 16.35 -29.18 8.13
C ILE A 286 17.60 -28.35 7.85
N GLU A 287 18.74 -28.98 7.50
CA GLU A 287 19.95 -28.23 7.15
C GLU A 287 19.76 -27.48 5.84
N ALA A 288 19.10 -28.08 4.84
CA ALA A 288 18.74 -27.37 3.62
C ALA A 288 17.71 -26.25 3.83
N LEU A 289 16.86 -26.34 4.85
CA LEU A 289 15.97 -25.23 5.28
C LEU A 289 16.75 -24.13 6.01
N ARG A 290 17.69 -24.49 6.90
CA ARG A 290 18.57 -23.52 7.57
C ARG A 290 19.43 -22.76 6.57
N ASN A 291 20.05 -23.46 5.62
CA ASN A 291 20.91 -22.86 4.60
C ASN A 291 20.19 -21.89 3.64
N ARG A 292 18.86 -21.96 3.55
CA ARG A 292 18.04 -21.01 2.77
C ARG A 292 17.36 -19.96 3.64
N SER A 293 17.57 -19.98 4.95
CA SER A 293 16.97 -19.05 5.90
C SER A 293 18.00 -18.07 6.43
N GLU A 294 17.53 -16.92 6.89
CA GLU A 294 18.32 -15.95 7.66
C GLU A 294 18.01 -16.12 9.15
N GLU A 295 19.04 -16.20 9.99
CA GLU A 295 18.86 -16.31 11.44
C GLU A 295 18.59 -14.93 12.04
N VAL A 296 17.42 -14.76 12.67
CA VAL A 296 16.99 -13.47 13.25
C VAL A 296 17.49 -13.31 14.68
N SER A 297 17.62 -14.43 15.41
CA SER A 297 18.12 -14.44 16.78
C SER A 297 18.96 -15.70 17.02
N PRO A 298 20.31 -15.57 17.14
CA PRO A 298 21.20 -16.72 17.24
C PRO A 298 20.99 -17.55 18.51
N TYR A 299 20.47 -16.94 19.57
CA TYR A 299 20.20 -17.64 20.83
C TYR A 299 18.86 -18.37 20.82
N ALA A 300 17.87 -17.85 20.08
CA ALA A 300 16.54 -18.44 19.99
C ALA A 300 16.42 -19.47 18.86
N ARG A 301 17.41 -19.59 17.97
CA ARG A 301 17.38 -20.44 16.77
C ARG A 301 16.11 -20.22 15.95
N VAL A 302 15.75 -18.95 15.80
CA VAL A 302 14.61 -18.49 14.99
C VAL A 302 15.14 -18.01 13.66
N TYR A 303 14.56 -18.56 12.61
CA TYR A 303 14.99 -18.39 11.23
C TYR A 303 13.84 -17.81 10.40
N VAL A 304 14.16 -16.90 9.47
CA VAL A 304 13.23 -16.42 8.44
C VAL A 304 13.55 -17.11 7.13
N LEU A 305 12.58 -17.81 6.56
CA LEU A 305 12.78 -18.57 5.33
C LEU A 305 13.01 -17.63 4.13
N GLY A 306 14.22 -17.63 3.55
CA GLY A 306 14.54 -16.78 2.41
C GLY A 306 13.93 -17.28 1.10
N ARG A 307 13.89 -16.41 0.07
CA ARG A 307 13.59 -16.87 -1.29
C ARG A 307 14.66 -17.85 -1.73
N ARG A 308 14.23 -19.01 -2.22
CA ARG A 308 15.17 -19.94 -2.86
C ARG A 308 15.92 -19.18 -3.96
N PRO A 309 17.27 -19.17 -3.97
CA PRO A 309 17.98 -18.67 -5.13
C PRO A 309 17.46 -19.49 -6.31
N GLN A 310 16.85 -18.83 -7.30
CA GLN A 310 16.49 -19.48 -8.56
C GLN A 310 17.81 -20.05 -9.06
N GLY A 311 17.99 -21.36 -8.88
CA GLY A 311 19.22 -22.03 -9.26
C GLY A 311 19.40 -21.68 -10.72
N ASN A 312 20.49 -20.96 -11.02
CA ASN A 312 20.89 -20.70 -12.39
C ASN A 312 20.88 -22.07 -13.06
N ALA A 313 19.85 -22.32 -13.87
CA ALA A 313 19.75 -23.52 -14.67
C ALA A 313 20.96 -23.43 -15.57
N ARG A 314 22.05 -24.09 -15.17
CA ARG A 314 23.22 -24.26 -16.01
C ARG A 314 22.67 -24.93 -17.25
N ALA A 315 22.60 -24.15 -18.33
CA ALA A 315 22.41 -24.68 -19.66
C ALA A 315 23.42 -25.81 -19.79
N SER A 316 22.92 -27.04 -19.78
CA SER A 316 23.69 -28.20 -20.19
C SER A 316 24.01 -27.93 -21.65
N THR A 317 25.17 -27.30 -21.90
CA THR A 317 25.81 -27.32 -23.21
C THR A 317 25.96 -28.78 -23.58
N GLY A 318 25.07 -29.22 -24.47
CA GLY A 318 25.16 -30.51 -25.12
C GLY A 318 26.54 -30.61 -25.74
N VAL A 319 27.29 -31.60 -25.28
CA VAL A 319 28.49 -32.06 -25.96
C VAL A 319 27.99 -32.68 -27.26
N GLY A 320 28.26 -31.99 -28.37
CA GLY A 320 28.09 -32.53 -29.71
C GLY A 320 28.99 -33.75 -29.90
N VAL A 321 28.39 -34.78 -30.50
CA VAL A 321 28.99 -36.06 -30.92
C VAL A 321 30.10 -35.84 -31.94
#